data_AF-A0A198YXT5-F1
#
_entry.id   AF-A0A198YXT5-F1
#
_cell.length_a   1.000
_cell.length_b   1.000
_cell.length_c   1.000
_cell.angle_alpha   90.00
_cell.angle_beta   90.00
_cell.angle_gamma   90.00
#
_symmetry.space_group_name_H-M   'P 1'
#
loop_
_entity.id
_entity.type
_entity.pdbx_description
1 polymer ?
#
loop_
_entity_poly.entity_id
_entity_poly.type
_entity_poly.pdbx_seq_one_letter_code
_entity_poly.pdbx_strand_id
1 'polypeptide(L)'
;MMHNLLQQAAGHAMAIGPAVLVHGMQLKRPIDVVREPSLSVDDKRTILAAWASDFYAVESKPALRQVPGTLEPVSIDEVQSALKELDRRYGI
;
A
#
# COMPACT_ATOMS: atom_id res chain seq x y z
N MET A 1 20.65 3.53 22.02
CA MET A 1 19.99 2.36 21.38
C MET A 1 18.61 2.72 20.83
N MET A 2 17.62 3.18 21.62
CA MET A 2 16.28 3.56 21.12
C MET A 2 16.27 4.71 20.09
N HIS A 3 17.16 5.69 20.21
CA HIS A 3 17.24 6.82 19.28
C HIS A 3 17.60 6.38 17.85
N ASN A 4 18.43 5.35 17.70
CA ASN A 4 18.86 4.84 16.40
C ASN A 4 17.71 4.11 15.68
N LEU A 5 16.87 3.39 16.42
CA LEU A 5 15.71 2.67 15.85
C LEU A 5 14.64 3.63 15.30
N LEU A 6 14.36 4.71 16.04
CA LEU A 6 13.42 5.74 15.58
C LEU A 6 13.93 6.46 14.33
N GLN A 7 15.23 6.78 14.28
CA GLN A 7 15.85 7.39 13.09
C GLN A 7 15.83 6.46 11.88
N GLN A 8 16.09 5.17 12.07
CA GLN A 8 16.00 4.17 11.00
C GLN A 8 14.57 4.00 10.48
N ALA A 9 13.58 3.91 11.37
CA ALA A 9 12.18 3.81 10.99
C ALA A 9 11.71 5.05 10.21
N ALA A 10 12.10 6.25 10.66
CA ALA A 10 11.82 7.49 9.95
C ALA A 10 12.51 7.53 8.57
N GLY A 11 13.78 7.13 8.49
CA GLY A 11 14.51 7.05 7.22
C GLY A 11 13.87 6.08 6.22
N HIS A 12 13.43 4.90 6.67
CA HIS A 12 12.68 3.98 5.83
C HIS A 12 11.34 4.56 5.39
N ALA A 13 10.56 5.14 6.30
CA ALA A 13 9.28 5.77 5.95
C ALA A 13 9.45 6.89 4.91
N MET A 14 10.54 7.66 4.98
CA MET A 14 10.86 8.67 3.95
C MET A 14 11.25 8.04 2.60
N ALA A 15 11.95 6.90 2.62
CA ALA A 15 12.44 6.24 1.41
C ALA A 15 11.36 5.45 0.65
N ILE A 16 10.56 4.66 1.37
CA ILE A 16 9.55 3.77 0.77
C ILE A 16 8.12 4.30 0.92
N GLY A 17 7.94 5.41 1.63
CA GLY A 17 6.63 6.00 1.87
C GLY A 17 5.73 5.13 2.74
N PRO A 18 4.40 5.29 2.61
CA PRO A 18 3.41 4.52 3.35
C PRO A 18 3.46 2.98 3.14
N ALA A 19 4.21 2.46 2.18
CA ALA A 19 4.48 1.03 2.01
C ALA A 19 5.19 0.41 3.23
N VAL A 20 5.76 1.23 4.13
CA VAL A 20 6.22 0.74 5.45
C VAL A 20 5.11 0.03 6.24
N LEU A 21 3.84 0.38 6.01
CA LEU A 21 2.67 -0.25 6.64
C LEU A 21 2.53 -1.74 6.30
N VAL A 22 3.12 -2.20 5.18
CA VAL A 22 3.04 -3.59 4.70
C VAL A 22 4.38 -4.32 4.76
N HIS A 23 5.37 -3.74 5.44
CA HIS A 23 6.72 -4.31 5.50
C HIS A 23 6.71 -5.73 6.08
N GLY A 24 7.25 -6.70 5.32
CA GLY A 24 7.28 -8.12 5.69
C GLY A 24 6.08 -8.94 5.21
N MET A 25 5.07 -8.31 4.61
CA MET A 25 3.92 -9.00 4.00
C MET A 25 4.14 -9.21 2.50
N GLN A 26 3.62 -10.31 1.95
CA GLN A 26 3.73 -10.66 0.53
C GLN A 26 2.54 -10.14 -0.28
N LEU A 27 2.29 -8.84 -0.21
CA LEU A 27 1.16 -8.19 -0.91
C LEU A 27 1.62 -7.72 -2.29
N LYS A 28 1.33 -8.52 -3.32
CA LYS A 28 1.82 -8.28 -4.69
C LYS A 28 0.83 -7.49 -5.53
N ARG A 29 -0.46 -7.59 -5.21
CA ARG A 29 -1.59 -6.94 -5.89
C ARG A 29 -2.51 -6.27 -4.86
N PRO A 30 -3.28 -5.24 -5.24
CA PRO A 30 -4.23 -4.58 -4.35
C PRO A 30 -5.25 -5.55 -3.73
N ILE A 31 -5.66 -6.58 -4.49
CA ILE A 31 -6.59 -7.59 -3.97
C ILE A 31 -5.98 -8.46 -2.85
N ASP A 32 -4.66 -8.59 -2.79
CA ASP A 32 -3.98 -9.33 -1.72
C ASP A 32 -4.16 -8.60 -0.39
N VAL A 33 -4.14 -7.26 -0.40
CA VAL A 33 -4.43 -6.44 0.79
C VAL A 33 -5.84 -6.73 1.33
N VAL A 34 -6.84 -6.81 0.44
CA VAL A 34 -8.22 -7.11 0.82
C VAL A 34 -8.34 -8.51 1.43
N ARG A 35 -7.59 -9.48 0.88
CA ARG A 35 -7.62 -10.89 1.26
C ARG A 35 -6.80 -11.21 2.49
N GLU A 36 -5.86 -10.34 2.88
CA GLU A 36 -4.99 -10.58 4.03
C GLU A 36 -5.80 -10.67 5.33
N PRO A 37 -5.83 -11.84 6.01
CA PRO A 37 -6.65 -12.04 7.20
C PRO A 37 -6.12 -11.32 8.44
N SER A 38 -4.82 -11.01 8.51
CA SER A 38 -4.22 -10.36 9.68
C SER A 38 -4.47 -8.86 9.77
N LEU A 39 -4.95 -8.23 8.68
CA LEU A 39 -5.21 -6.78 8.63
C LEU A 39 -6.65 -6.45 9.03
N SER A 40 -6.81 -5.39 9.82
CA SER A 40 -8.11 -4.78 10.07
C SER A 40 -8.66 -4.11 8.80
N VAL A 41 -9.97 -3.83 8.77
CA VAL A 41 -10.59 -3.13 7.62
C VAL A 41 -9.98 -1.74 7.42
N ASP A 42 -9.70 -1.03 8.50
CA ASP A 42 -9.11 0.30 8.45
C ASP A 42 -7.65 0.26 7.99
N ASP A 43 -6.88 -0.74 8.41
CA ASP A 43 -5.52 -0.94 7.90
C ASP A 43 -5.55 -1.23 6.39
N LYS A 44 -6.44 -2.11 5.94
CA LYS A 44 -6.61 -2.43 4.51
C LYS A 44 -6.93 -1.17 3.71
N ARG A 45 -7.86 -0.34 4.19
CA ARG A 45 -8.21 0.92 3.54
C ARG A 45 -7.02 1.89 3.53
N THR A 46 -6.32 2.01 4.65
CA THR A 46 -5.14 2.89 4.77
C THR A 46 -4.05 2.49 3.78
N ILE A 47 -3.75 1.19 3.69
CA ILE A 47 -2.77 0.63 2.75
C ILE A 47 -3.19 0.87 1.30
N LEU A 48 -4.45 0.60 0.95
CA LEU A 48 -4.94 0.83 -0.41
C LEU A 48 -4.97 2.32 -0.79
N ALA A 49 -5.33 3.20 0.15
CA ALA A 49 -5.27 4.65 -0.06
C ALA A 49 -3.82 5.12 -0.26
N ALA A 50 -2.87 4.56 0.50
CA ALA A 50 -1.45 4.76 0.29
C ALA A 50 -1.00 4.36 -1.11
N TRP A 51 -1.41 3.18 -1.60
CA TRP A 51 -1.08 2.71 -2.95
C TRP A 51 -1.67 3.61 -4.04
N ALA A 52 -2.82 4.21 -3.81
CA ALA A 52 -3.46 5.14 -4.75
C ALA A 52 -2.72 6.49 -4.86
N SER A 53 -1.90 6.85 -3.86
CA SER A 53 -1.18 8.12 -3.80
C SER A 53 -0.25 8.35 -4.98
N ASP A 54 -0.12 9.60 -5.40
CA ASP A 54 0.85 10.03 -6.42
C ASP A 54 2.31 9.85 -5.96
N PHE A 55 2.56 9.60 -4.68
CA PHE A 55 3.88 9.18 -4.19
C PHE A 55 4.42 7.96 -4.95
N TYR A 56 3.54 7.05 -5.38
CA TYR A 56 3.92 5.89 -6.18
C TYR A 56 3.71 6.08 -7.68
N ALA A 57 3.24 7.24 -8.16
CA ALA A 57 2.96 7.43 -9.57
C ALA A 57 4.23 7.23 -10.42
N VAL A 58 4.12 6.42 -11.48
CA VAL A 58 5.22 6.25 -12.43
C VAL A 58 5.35 7.51 -13.27
N GLU A 59 6.57 8.03 -13.40
CA GLU A 59 6.85 9.23 -14.20
C GLU A 59 6.33 9.05 -15.64
N SER A 60 5.65 10.07 -16.15
CA SER A 60 4.98 10.07 -17.47
C SER A 60 3.90 9.00 -17.67
N LYS A 61 3.54 8.22 -16.63
CA LYS A 61 2.48 7.20 -16.64
C LYS A 61 1.61 7.31 -15.37
N PRO A 62 0.85 8.41 -15.21
CA PRO A 62 0.13 8.71 -13.96
C PRO A 62 -1.00 7.71 -13.63
N ALA A 63 -1.35 6.79 -14.52
CA ALA A 63 -2.29 5.71 -14.25
C ALA A 63 -1.64 4.51 -13.52
N LEU A 64 -0.31 4.45 -13.43
CA LEU A 64 0.44 3.36 -12.83
C LEU A 64 1.06 3.76 -11.49
N ARG A 65 1.21 2.78 -10.60
CA ARG A 65 1.78 2.91 -9.27
C ARG A 65 2.93 1.91 -9.10
N GLN A 66 4.15 2.39 -8.92
CA GLN A 66 5.31 1.57 -8.60
C GLN A 66 5.43 1.46 -7.08
N VAL A 67 4.75 0.48 -6.51
CA VAL A 67 4.77 0.23 -5.07
C VAL A 67 5.94 -0.71 -4.72
N PRO A 68 6.73 -0.42 -3.68
CA PRO A 68 7.77 -1.33 -3.20
C PRO A 68 7.21 -2.72 -2.89
N GLY A 69 7.84 -3.77 -3.43
CA GLY A 69 7.44 -5.18 -3.21
C GLY A 69 6.47 -5.75 -4.25
N THR A 70 5.90 -4.93 -5.14
CA THR A 70 5.17 -5.44 -6.31
C THR A 70 6.15 -5.80 -7.43
N LEU A 71 5.85 -6.86 -8.18
CA LEU A 71 6.71 -7.29 -9.30
C LEU A 71 6.60 -6.36 -10.51
N GLU A 72 5.43 -5.75 -10.68
CA GLU A 72 5.13 -4.82 -11.77
C GLU A 72 4.31 -3.64 -11.23
N PRO A 73 4.30 -2.49 -11.92
CA PRO A 73 3.41 -1.39 -11.57
C PRO A 73 1.95 -1.84 -11.56
N VAL A 74 1.22 -1.46 -10.52
CA VAL A 74 -0.23 -1.70 -10.43
C VAL A 74 -0.98 -0.51 -11.00
N SER A 75 -2.14 -0.71 -11.61
CA SER A 75 -2.94 0.42 -12.10
C SER A 75 -3.74 1.06 -10.95
N ILE A 76 -3.97 2.37 -11.04
CA ILE A 76 -4.86 3.08 -10.11
C ILE A 76 -6.27 2.48 -10.11
N ASP A 77 -6.74 2.01 -11.27
CA ASP A 77 -8.04 1.35 -11.41
C ASP A 77 -8.12 0.04 -10.64
N GLU A 78 -7.02 -0.71 -10.57
CA GLU A 78 -6.95 -1.95 -9.77
C GLU A 78 -7.01 -1.64 -8.27
N VAL A 79 -6.33 -0.58 -7.83
CA VAL A 79 -6.40 -0.10 -6.44
C VAL A 79 -7.84 0.34 -6.10
N GLN A 80 -8.48 1.10 -6.98
CA GLN A 80 -9.89 1.49 -6.81
C GLN A 80 -10.84 0.30 -6.80
N SER A 81 -10.58 -0.71 -7.62
CA SER A 81 -11.37 -1.95 -7.65
C SER A 81 -11.23 -2.72 -6.34
N ALA A 82 -10.03 -2.77 -5.75
CA ALA A 82 -9.80 -3.36 -4.44
C ALA A 82 -10.48 -2.59 -3.30
N LEU A 83 -10.48 -1.25 -3.35
CA LEU A 83 -11.23 -0.42 -2.39
C LEU A 83 -12.74 -0.70 -2.46
N LYS A 84 -13.32 -0.74 -3.66
CA LYS A 84 -14.74 -1.08 -3.85
C LYS A 84 -15.06 -2.49 -3.34
N GLU A 85 -14.16 -3.45 -3.57
CA GLU A 85 -14.31 -4.82 -3.06
C GLU A 85 -14.22 -4.87 -1.54
N LEU A 86 -13.34 -4.08 -0.92
CA LEU A 86 -13.24 -3.94 0.52
C LEU A 86 -14.56 -3.40 1.09
N ASP A 87 -15.06 -2.30 0.53
CA ASP A 87 -16.32 -1.67 0.92
C ASP A 87 -17.49 -2.67 0.82
N ARG A 88 -17.56 -3.41 -0.30
CA ARG A 88 -18.56 -4.47 -0.51
C ARG A 88 -18.51 -5.59 0.54
N ARG A 89 -17.32 -6.01 0.98
CA ARG A 89 -17.16 -7.10 1.96
C ARG A 89 -17.59 -6.70 3.37
N TYR A 90 -17.43 -5.42 3.71
CA TYR A 90 -17.61 -4.93 5.08
C TYR A 90 -18.81 -3.99 5.23
N GLY A 91 -19.52 -3.67 4.15
CA GLY A 91 -20.78 -2.93 4.18
C GLY A 91 -20.62 -1.45 4.55
N ILE A 92 -19.52 -0.85 4.10
CA ILE A 92 -19.06 0.52 4.43
C ILE A 92 -19.02 1.41 3.20
#